data_AF-A0A2T2SFH6-F1
#
_entry.id   AF-A0A2T2SFH6-F1
#
_cell.length_a   1.000
_cell.length_b   1.000
_cell.length_c   1.000
_cell.angle_alpha   90.00
_cell.angle_beta   90.00
_cell.angle_gamma   90.00
#
_symmetry.space_group_name_H-M   'P 1'
#
loop_
_entity.id
_entity.type
_entity.pdbx_description
1 polymer ?
#
loop_
_entity_poly.entity_id
_entity_poly.type
_entity_poly.pdbx_seq_one_letter_code
_entity_poly.pdbx_strand_id
1 'polypeptide(L)'
;MSRAYQVKQLRPRSSTSADSVTIDGGTGETGSSIDEPVAPSSSAPVDTGLVRRYLPARDRRSPGLFTQSSPFLGPQAAAAEKRSITLDSTRHSYILNEESRLGGPMRVEGDTYRRERYRANLRNNWRTLTEQRRQQQSNRGGLGVNMMVPGGRSSTFSTVFGKPQVDLRLNGQADINAGFKYRKSDQQVSVTGDASQLNPNFKQDLRLGITGTIGDKLKINVDWDTKSQFDYQNQVKLNYSGYEDEILQSVAAGNVSMQTPSQLISGGQSLFGIKSEFQIGNLNLTTIASQQEGQSNTLSIEGGSQKTEFDLKPTDYDANRHYFLGYYFRNNWNRAHEDPTTIRTFDGFDEITEIEVWKVTDQ
;
A
#
# COMPACT_ATOMS: atom_id res chain seq x y z
N MET A 1 9.18 -8.49 43.65
CA MET A 1 10.44 -9.00 43.05
C MET A 1 10.23 -9.19 41.55
N SER A 2 11.05 -8.52 40.73
CA SER A 2 10.93 -8.43 39.27
C SER A 2 11.26 -9.75 38.58
N ARG A 3 10.45 -10.17 37.58
CA ARG A 3 10.74 -11.33 36.74
C ARG A 3 11.07 -10.87 35.32
N ALA A 4 12.30 -11.18 34.90
CA ALA A 4 12.83 -10.93 33.58
C ALA A 4 12.25 -11.93 32.55
N TYR A 5 11.83 -11.43 31.40
CA TYR A 5 11.44 -12.24 30.24
C TYR A 5 12.68 -12.61 29.42
N GLN A 6 12.88 -13.91 29.16
CA GLN A 6 13.91 -14.40 28.23
C GLN A 6 13.48 -14.13 26.79
N VAL A 7 14.28 -13.36 26.08
CA VAL A 7 14.19 -13.15 24.62
C VAL A 7 14.97 -14.26 23.92
N LYS A 8 14.28 -15.02 23.07
CA LYS A 8 14.87 -16.07 22.22
C LYS A 8 15.68 -15.42 21.10
N GLN A 9 17.01 -15.42 21.22
CA GLN A 9 17.91 -14.90 20.19
C GLN A 9 17.97 -15.85 18.97
N LEU A 10 17.65 -15.32 17.79
CA LEU A 10 17.87 -16.00 16.51
C LEU A 10 19.25 -15.62 15.97
N ARG A 11 20.08 -16.64 15.70
CA ARG A 11 21.46 -16.50 15.22
C ARG A 11 21.51 -15.96 13.77
N PRO A 12 22.49 -15.11 13.41
CA PRO A 12 22.71 -14.68 12.05
C PRO A 12 23.38 -15.79 11.21
N ARG A 13 22.91 -16.00 9.98
CA ARG A 13 23.60 -16.83 8.98
C ARG A 13 24.62 -15.97 8.22
N SER A 14 25.86 -16.41 8.24
CA SER A 14 26.95 -15.93 7.38
C SER A 14 26.77 -16.41 5.94
N SER A 15 27.15 -15.57 4.98
CA SER A 15 27.39 -15.98 3.60
C SER A 15 28.74 -15.43 3.15
N THR A 16 29.67 -16.36 2.93
CA THR A 16 30.99 -16.15 2.32
C THR A 16 30.85 -16.19 0.79
N SER A 17 31.78 -15.49 0.12
CA SER A 17 31.94 -15.16 -1.29
C SER A 17 32.24 -16.30 -2.27
N ALA A 18 32.35 -15.91 -3.57
CA ALA A 18 32.98 -16.57 -4.73
C ALA A 18 32.02 -17.47 -5.56
N ASP A 19 32.01 -17.50 -6.90
CA ASP A 19 32.90 -16.96 -7.95
C ASP A 19 32.14 -16.82 -9.29
N SER A 20 32.64 -15.94 -10.16
CA SER A 20 32.23 -15.74 -11.54
C SER A 20 32.98 -16.69 -12.50
N VAL A 21 32.31 -17.26 -13.50
CA VAL A 21 32.97 -17.78 -14.71
C VAL A 21 32.14 -17.45 -15.96
N THR A 22 32.83 -16.91 -16.97
CA THR A 22 32.42 -16.56 -18.33
C THR A 22 33.12 -17.51 -19.32
N ILE A 23 32.74 -17.46 -20.62
CA ILE A 23 33.47 -17.88 -21.86
C ILE A 23 32.94 -19.22 -22.46
N ASP A 24 32.75 -19.45 -23.77
CA ASP A 24 32.80 -18.69 -25.04
C ASP A 24 31.91 -19.40 -26.10
N GLY A 25 31.71 -18.73 -27.24
CA GLY A 25 31.06 -19.25 -28.44
C GLY A 25 31.93 -20.18 -29.32
N GLY A 26 31.30 -20.71 -30.39
CA GLY A 26 31.95 -21.54 -31.40
C GLY A 26 31.04 -21.77 -32.62
N THR A 27 31.43 -21.19 -33.75
CA THR A 27 30.86 -21.31 -35.10
C THR A 27 31.49 -22.49 -35.88
N GLY A 28 30.78 -23.04 -36.88
CA GLY A 28 31.33 -23.98 -37.86
C GLY A 28 30.33 -24.34 -38.97
N GLU A 29 30.64 -23.90 -40.20
CA GLU A 29 29.94 -24.17 -41.47
C GLU A 29 30.52 -25.39 -42.22
N THR A 30 29.93 -25.65 -43.41
CA THR A 30 30.32 -26.52 -44.57
C THR A 30 29.58 -27.87 -44.62
N GLY A 31 29.03 -28.37 -45.73
CA GLY A 31 28.85 -27.97 -47.14
C GLY A 31 28.13 -29.15 -47.85
N SER A 32 27.19 -28.96 -48.79
CA SER A 32 27.37 -29.10 -50.25
C SER A 32 26.40 -30.14 -50.84
N SER A 33 25.52 -29.72 -51.77
CA SER A 33 25.39 -30.31 -53.12
C SER A 33 24.29 -29.59 -53.93
N ILE A 34 24.63 -29.25 -55.17
CA ILE A 34 23.82 -28.56 -56.18
C ILE A 34 23.17 -29.60 -57.10
N ASP A 35 21.89 -29.41 -57.44
CA ASP A 35 21.27 -29.95 -58.68
C ASP A 35 20.33 -28.86 -59.23
N GLU A 36 20.45 -28.55 -60.53
CA GLU A 36 19.69 -27.54 -61.28
C GLU A 36 18.59 -28.23 -62.14
N PRO A 37 17.64 -27.51 -62.78
CA PRO A 37 16.24 -27.56 -62.43
C PRO A 37 15.35 -28.27 -63.46
N VAL A 38 14.22 -28.82 -63.02
CA VAL A 38 13.09 -29.19 -63.88
C VAL A 38 11.87 -28.38 -63.45
N ALA A 39 11.42 -27.48 -64.32
CA ALA A 39 10.19 -26.74 -64.14
C ALA A 39 8.97 -27.60 -64.49
N PRO A 40 7.91 -27.57 -63.66
CA PRO A 40 6.56 -27.61 -64.18
C PRO A 40 5.86 -26.27 -63.95
N SER A 41 5.39 -25.71 -65.05
CA SER A 41 4.52 -24.55 -65.13
C SER A 41 3.15 -24.82 -64.48
N SER A 42 2.84 -24.11 -63.40
CA SER A 42 1.45 -23.72 -63.08
C SER A 42 1.43 -22.44 -62.23
N SER A 43 1.42 -21.29 -62.91
CA SER A 43 1.09 -20.03 -62.26
C SER A 43 -0.41 -19.98 -62.01
N ALA A 44 -0.86 -20.44 -60.84
CA ALA A 44 -2.13 -19.97 -60.31
C ALA A 44 -2.00 -18.46 -60.05
N PRO A 45 -2.96 -17.61 -60.50
CA PRO A 45 -2.90 -16.19 -60.19
C PRO A 45 -2.95 -16.03 -58.67
N VAL A 46 -1.94 -15.35 -58.11
CA VAL A 46 -1.90 -14.98 -56.71
C VAL A 46 -3.09 -14.06 -56.45
N ASP A 47 -4.10 -14.57 -55.74
CA ASP A 47 -5.26 -13.80 -55.31
C ASP A 47 -4.83 -12.79 -54.22
N THR A 48 -4.46 -11.60 -54.69
CA THR A 48 -4.11 -10.45 -53.85
C THR A 48 -5.30 -9.88 -53.07
N GLY A 49 -6.52 -10.43 -53.23
CA GLY A 49 -7.74 -9.97 -52.55
C GLY A 49 -7.80 -10.31 -51.04
N LEU A 50 -7.02 -11.28 -50.57
CA LEU A 50 -7.12 -11.79 -49.19
C LEU A 50 -6.22 -11.06 -48.17
N VAL A 51 -5.33 -10.16 -48.62
CA VAL A 51 -4.38 -9.45 -47.74
C VAL A 51 -5.09 -8.44 -46.81
N ARG A 52 -6.29 -7.96 -47.18
CA ARG A 52 -7.06 -7.01 -46.36
C ARG A 52 -7.61 -7.61 -45.06
N ARG A 53 -7.67 -8.94 -44.91
CA ARG A 53 -8.24 -9.59 -43.71
C ARG A 53 -7.24 -9.72 -42.55
N TYR A 54 -5.94 -9.61 -42.81
CA TYR A 54 -4.88 -9.80 -41.82
C TYR A 54 -4.18 -8.51 -41.39
N LEU A 55 -4.48 -7.39 -42.05
CA LEU A 55 -4.04 -6.08 -41.58
C LEU A 55 -5.04 -5.59 -40.53
N PRO A 56 -4.60 -5.26 -39.30
CA PRO A 56 -5.48 -4.55 -38.37
C PRO A 56 -6.03 -3.33 -39.10
N ALA A 57 -7.34 -3.09 -38.99
CA ALA A 57 -7.95 -1.91 -39.55
C ALA A 57 -7.10 -0.72 -39.10
N ARG A 58 -6.45 -0.03 -40.05
CA ARG A 58 -5.78 1.23 -39.75
C ARG A 58 -6.88 2.10 -39.18
N ASP A 59 -6.85 2.32 -37.86
CA ASP A 59 -7.63 3.37 -37.23
C ASP A 59 -7.44 4.59 -38.11
N ARG A 60 -8.51 5.02 -38.76
CA ARG A 60 -8.50 6.26 -39.54
C ARG A 60 -8.07 7.31 -38.55
N ARG A 61 -6.78 7.70 -38.61
CA ARG A 61 -6.23 8.78 -37.81
C ARG A 61 -7.15 9.95 -38.06
N SER A 62 -7.98 10.26 -37.08
CA SER A 62 -8.83 11.43 -37.13
C SER A 62 -7.88 12.60 -37.40
N PRO A 63 -8.17 13.50 -38.35
CA PRO A 63 -7.32 14.66 -38.60
C PRO A 63 -7.05 15.30 -37.24
N GLY A 64 -5.79 15.36 -36.82
CA GLY A 64 -5.44 15.78 -35.47
C GLY A 64 -5.99 17.17 -35.23
N LEU A 65 -7.09 17.27 -34.47
CA LEU A 65 -7.76 18.55 -34.19
C LEU A 65 -6.86 19.45 -33.33
N PHE A 66 -5.99 18.82 -32.54
CA PHE A 66 -4.98 19.47 -31.72
C PHE A 66 -3.62 18.93 -32.13
N THR A 67 -2.69 19.83 -32.45
CA THR A 67 -1.34 19.49 -32.90
C THR A 67 -0.63 18.65 -31.85
N GLN A 68 0.11 17.65 -32.32
CA GLN A 68 0.99 16.84 -31.48
C GLN A 68 2.40 17.40 -31.64
N SER A 69 2.97 18.01 -30.60
CA SER A 69 4.41 18.29 -30.61
C SER A 69 5.14 16.96 -30.40
N SER A 70 5.68 16.38 -31.47
CA SER A 70 6.60 15.26 -31.35
C SER A 70 8.01 15.80 -31.21
N PRO A 71 8.84 15.31 -30.26
CA PRO A 71 10.25 15.65 -30.22
C PRO A 71 11.06 15.04 -31.38
N PHE A 72 10.47 14.14 -32.18
CA PHE A 72 11.11 13.50 -33.34
C PHE A 72 10.70 14.11 -34.69
N LEU A 73 9.74 15.03 -34.70
CA LEU A 73 9.44 15.88 -35.84
C LEU A 73 10.12 17.21 -35.54
N GLY A 74 11.00 17.68 -36.43
CA GLY A 74 11.85 18.87 -36.22
C GLY A 74 11.08 20.14 -35.83
N PRO A 75 11.78 21.28 -35.60
CA PRO A 75 11.15 22.49 -35.09
C PRO A 75 10.05 22.96 -36.05
N GLN A 76 8.80 22.61 -35.75
CA GLN A 76 7.67 23.14 -36.49
C GLN A 76 7.35 24.51 -35.92
N ALA A 77 7.20 25.46 -36.83
CA ALA A 77 7.11 26.88 -36.59
C ALA A 77 6.25 27.22 -35.37
N ALA A 78 6.83 28.04 -34.49
CA ALA A 78 6.07 28.79 -33.52
C ALA A 78 5.09 29.71 -34.26
N ALA A 79 3.81 29.41 -34.14
CA ALA A 79 2.81 30.43 -33.92
C ALA A 79 1.70 29.78 -33.11
N ALA A 80 1.32 30.42 -32.01
CA ALA A 80 -0.01 30.23 -31.48
C ALA A 80 -0.98 30.71 -32.57
N GLU A 81 -1.32 29.82 -33.50
CA GLU A 81 -2.24 30.13 -34.59
C GLU A 81 -3.57 30.55 -33.96
N LYS A 82 -4.11 31.69 -34.42
CA LYS A 82 -5.40 32.21 -33.97
C LYS A 82 -6.50 31.28 -34.47
N ARG A 83 -6.78 30.25 -33.66
CA ARG A 83 -7.88 29.33 -33.88
C ARG A 83 -9.13 29.94 -33.26
N SER A 84 -10.13 30.26 -34.07
CA SER A 84 -11.46 30.59 -33.57
C SER A 84 -12.35 29.36 -33.65
N ILE A 85 -13.05 29.10 -32.55
CA ILE A 85 -13.98 27.97 -32.43
C ILE A 85 -15.36 28.57 -32.26
N THR A 86 -16.25 28.27 -33.21
CA THR A 86 -17.65 28.68 -33.14
C THR A 86 -18.52 27.45 -32.92
N LEU A 87 -19.38 27.51 -31.91
CA LEU A 87 -20.38 26.48 -31.64
C LEU A 87 -21.59 26.71 -32.55
N ASP A 88 -21.93 25.72 -33.37
CA ASP A 88 -23.21 25.65 -34.08
C ASP A 88 -24.18 24.82 -33.23
N SER A 89 -25.03 25.53 -32.46
CA SER A 89 -26.01 24.94 -31.55
C SER A 89 -27.12 24.16 -32.28
N THR A 90 -27.38 24.46 -33.56
CA THR A 90 -28.45 23.81 -34.33
C THR A 90 -28.08 22.39 -34.74
N ARG A 91 -26.80 22.12 -34.95
CA ARG A 91 -26.27 20.84 -35.44
C ARG A 91 -25.33 20.14 -34.44
N HIS A 92 -25.26 20.62 -33.20
CA HIS A 92 -24.35 20.09 -32.17
C HIS A 92 -22.92 19.90 -32.68
N SER A 93 -22.43 20.87 -33.44
CA SER A 93 -21.13 20.78 -34.12
C SER A 93 -20.28 22.02 -33.85
N TYR A 94 -18.97 21.84 -33.84
CA TYR A 94 -18.00 22.92 -33.71
C TYR A 94 -17.39 23.22 -35.07
N ILE A 95 -17.34 24.50 -35.43
CA ILE A 95 -16.63 24.96 -36.62
C ILE A 95 -15.27 25.48 -36.16
N LEU A 96 -14.21 24.81 -36.59
CA LEU A 96 -12.84 25.21 -36.35
C LEU A 96 -12.36 26.03 -37.54
N ASN A 97 -12.13 27.32 -37.31
CA ASN A 97 -11.48 28.20 -38.26
C ASN A 97 -10.01 28.29 -37.89
N GLU A 98 -9.15 27.84 -38.81
CA GLU A 98 -7.70 27.85 -38.63
C GLU A 98 -7.10 28.62 -39.81
N GLU A 99 -6.56 29.80 -39.51
CA GLU A 99 -6.06 30.77 -40.51
C GLU A 99 -4.97 30.18 -41.42
N SER A 100 -4.25 29.15 -40.98
CA SER A 100 -3.14 28.54 -41.72
C SER A 100 -3.48 27.21 -42.43
N ARG A 101 -4.72 26.69 -42.31
CA ARG A 101 -5.11 25.47 -43.02
C ARG A 101 -5.57 25.81 -44.44
N LEU A 102 -4.85 25.29 -45.43
CA LEU A 102 -5.23 25.27 -46.86
C LEU A 102 -6.62 24.61 -47.15
N GLY A 103 -7.30 24.07 -46.12
CA GLY A 103 -8.57 23.35 -46.25
C GLY A 103 -9.82 24.07 -45.74
N GLY A 104 -9.73 25.34 -45.30
CA GLY A 104 -10.89 26.11 -44.85
C GLY A 104 -11.50 25.64 -43.52
N PRO A 105 -12.69 26.15 -43.15
CA PRO A 105 -13.36 25.85 -41.88
C PRO A 105 -13.68 24.35 -41.76
N MET A 106 -13.16 23.69 -40.72
CA MET A 106 -13.44 22.28 -40.47
C MET A 106 -14.60 22.15 -39.47
N ARG A 107 -15.69 21.49 -39.88
CA ARG A 107 -16.78 21.14 -38.96
C ARG A 107 -16.48 19.81 -38.28
N VAL A 108 -16.63 19.79 -36.96
CA VAL A 108 -16.40 18.61 -36.12
C VAL A 108 -17.63 18.39 -35.26
N GLU A 109 -18.08 17.15 -35.20
CA GLU A 109 -19.18 16.73 -34.32
C GLU A 109 -18.83 16.97 -32.84
N GLY A 110 -19.81 17.39 -32.04
CA GLY A 110 -19.62 17.77 -30.64
C GLY A 110 -18.90 16.73 -29.79
N ASP A 111 -19.26 15.46 -29.93
CA ASP A 111 -18.62 14.35 -29.19
C ASP A 111 -17.17 14.15 -29.60
N THR A 112 -16.90 14.19 -30.90
CA THR A 112 -15.55 14.05 -31.43
C THR A 112 -14.66 15.20 -30.96
N TYR A 113 -15.17 16.44 -30.98
CA TYR A 113 -14.44 17.61 -30.49
C TYR A 113 -14.12 17.51 -29.00
N ARG A 114 -15.12 17.17 -28.16
CA ARG A 114 -14.94 17.01 -26.71
C ARG A 114 -13.90 15.96 -26.37
N ARG A 115 -13.94 14.79 -27.02
CA ARG A 115 -12.99 13.69 -26.83
C ARG A 115 -11.56 14.10 -27.18
N GLU A 116 -11.38 14.73 -28.34
CA GLU A 116 -10.04 15.17 -28.77
C GLU A 116 -9.51 16.31 -27.89
N ARG A 117 -10.39 17.21 -27.43
CA ARG A 117 -10.00 18.29 -26.51
C ARG A 117 -9.57 17.74 -25.15
N TYR A 118 -10.27 16.74 -24.64
CA TYR A 118 -9.92 16.04 -23.41
C TYR A 118 -8.52 15.39 -23.52
N ARG A 119 -8.28 14.64 -24.61
CA ARG A 119 -6.96 14.03 -24.88
C ARG A 119 -5.85 15.06 -25.03
N ALA A 120 -6.11 16.19 -25.68
CA ALA A 120 -5.16 17.29 -25.79
C ALA A 120 -4.83 17.90 -24.42
N ASN A 121 -5.85 18.14 -23.58
CA ASN A 121 -5.66 18.67 -22.23
C ASN A 121 -4.85 17.73 -21.33
N LEU A 122 -5.12 16.41 -21.35
CA LEU A 122 -4.33 15.43 -20.60
C LEU A 122 -2.85 15.46 -20.99
N ARG A 123 -2.55 15.58 -22.28
CA ARG A 123 -1.17 15.66 -22.79
C ARG A 123 -0.47 16.94 -22.39
N ASN A 124 -1.16 18.09 -22.51
CA ASN A 124 -0.62 19.37 -22.08
C ASN A 124 -0.33 19.36 -20.58
N ASN A 125 -1.24 18.79 -19.78
CA ASN A 125 -1.06 18.63 -18.34
C ASN A 125 0.17 17.77 -18.02
N TRP A 126 0.31 16.59 -18.65
CA TRP A 126 1.50 15.75 -18.52
C TRP A 126 2.80 16.47 -18.90
N ARG A 127 2.76 17.29 -19.96
CA ARG A 127 3.91 18.10 -20.39
C ARG A 127 4.27 19.14 -19.33
N THR A 128 3.30 19.90 -18.83
CA THR A 128 3.54 20.88 -17.74
C THR A 128 4.10 20.21 -16.50
N LEU A 129 3.59 19.03 -16.11
CA LEU A 129 4.08 18.27 -14.95
C LEU A 129 5.54 17.82 -15.13
N THR A 130 5.91 17.35 -16.32
CA THR A 130 7.28 16.91 -16.61
C THR A 130 8.26 18.09 -16.70
N GLU A 131 7.84 19.22 -17.25
CA GLU A 131 8.60 20.47 -17.26
C GLU A 131 8.78 21.05 -15.84
N GLN A 132 7.73 21.08 -15.02
CA GLN A 132 7.81 21.49 -13.61
C GLN A 132 8.75 20.57 -12.82
N ARG A 133 8.71 19.26 -13.05
CA ARG A 133 9.62 18.30 -12.43
C ARG A 133 11.09 18.61 -12.75
N ARG A 134 11.40 18.91 -14.02
CA ARG A 134 12.76 19.28 -14.44
C ARG A 134 13.27 20.56 -13.76
N GLN A 135 12.38 21.52 -13.52
CA GLN A 135 12.73 22.78 -12.86
C GLN A 135 12.84 22.64 -11.33
N GLN A 136 12.04 21.78 -10.69
CA GLN A 136 12.04 21.54 -9.24
C GLN A 136 13.16 20.61 -8.75
N GLN A 137 13.88 19.97 -9.68
CA GLN A 137 14.99 19.05 -9.40
C GLN A 137 16.16 19.70 -8.63
N SER A 138 16.18 21.03 -8.51
CA SER A 138 17.24 21.77 -7.80
C SER A 138 17.00 21.97 -6.30
N ASN A 139 15.81 21.68 -5.70
CA ASN A 139 15.62 22.06 -4.29
C ASN A 139 14.64 21.29 -3.36
N ARG A 140 13.92 20.21 -3.75
CA ARG A 140 13.10 19.45 -2.77
C ARG A 140 13.04 17.95 -3.04
N GLY A 141 13.35 17.14 -2.02
CA GLY A 141 13.06 15.71 -1.97
C GLY A 141 11.58 15.46 -1.69
N GLY A 142 10.85 14.96 -2.68
CA GLY A 142 9.43 14.63 -2.60
C GLY A 142 8.75 14.68 -3.96
N LEU A 143 7.74 13.82 -4.18
CA LEU A 143 6.94 13.76 -5.40
C LEU A 143 5.63 14.54 -5.20
N GLY A 144 5.60 15.80 -5.65
CA GLY A 144 4.39 16.62 -5.70
C GLY A 144 3.77 16.62 -7.10
N VAL A 145 2.46 16.41 -7.20
CA VAL A 145 1.68 16.52 -8.44
C VAL A 145 0.60 17.56 -8.23
N ASN A 146 0.64 18.64 -9.00
CA ASN A 146 -0.45 19.61 -9.10
C ASN A 146 -1.03 19.55 -10.51
N MET A 147 -2.30 19.14 -10.62
CA MET A 147 -2.97 19.04 -11.92
C MET A 147 -4.37 19.67 -11.88
N MET A 148 -4.71 20.34 -12.98
CA MET A 148 -6.08 20.80 -13.23
C MET A 148 -6.85 19.75 -14.02
N VAL A 149 -8.00 19.32 -13.51
CA VAL A 149 -8.85 18.31 -14.15
C VAL A 149 -9.63 18.94 -15.31
N PRO A 150 -9.54 18.41 -16.55
CA PRO A 150 -10.26 18.93 -17.69
C PRO A 150 -11.78 18.76 -17.53
N GLY A 151 -12.57 19.76 -17.92
CA GLY A 151 -14.04 19.70 -17.90
C GLY A 151 -14.73 20.85 -17.17
N GLY A 152 -13.97 21.66 -16.42
CA GLY A 152 -14.48 22.88 -15.79
C GLY A 152 -15.60 22.60 -14.78
N ARG A 153 -16.45 23.61 -14.53
CA ARG A 153 -17.54 23.58 -13.53
C ARG A 153 -18.71 22.64 -13.87
N SER A 154 -18.79 22.16 -15.10
CA SER A 154 -19.84 21.24 -15.56
C SER A 154 -19.36 19.78 -15.63
N SER A 155 -18.19 19.48 -15.04
CA SER A 155 -17.68 18.11 -15.01
C SER A 155 -18.27 17.32 -13.84
N THR A 156 -18.42 16.01 -14.02
CA THR A 156 -18.78 15.10 -12.92
C THR A 156 -17.79 15.20 -11.75
N PHE A 157 -16.52 15.49 -12.06
CA PHE A 157 -15.48 15.76 -11.06
C PHE A 157 -15.82 17.00 -10.22
N SER A 158 -16.18 18.12 -10.82
CA SER A 158 -16.53 19.34 -10.09
C SER A 158 -17.83 19.22 -9.30
N THR A 159 -18.77 18.36 -9.74
CA THR A 159 -19.98 18.07 -8.97
C THR A 159 -19.66 17.37 -7.65
N VAL A 160 -18.74 16.41 -7.67
CA VAL A 160 -18.38 15.64 -6.47
C VAL A 160 -17.33 16.35 -5.64
N PHE A 161 -16.30 16.96 -6.24
CA PHE A 161 -15.13 17.49 -5.54
C PHE A 161 -15.04 19.02 -5.52
N GLY A 162 -15.99 19.73 -6.14
CA GLY A 162 -16.02 21.18 -6.24
C GLY A 162 -15.01 21.73 -7.25
N LYS A 163 -13.84 22.15 -6.78
CA LYS A 163 -12.80 22.72 -7.65
C LYS A 163 -12.12 21.64 -8.52
N PRO A 164 -11.85 21.88 -9.81
CA PRO A 164 -11.18 20.91 -10.69
C PRO A 164 -9.65 20.90 -10.50
N GLN A 165 -9.16 20.84 -9.26
CA GLN A 165 -7.74 20.86 -8.94
C GLN A 165 -7.37 19.65 -8.10
N VAL A 166 -6.19 19.08 -8.32
CA VAL A 166 -5.62 18.04 -7.47
C VAL A 166 -4.23 18.48 -7.07
N ASP A 167 -3.96 18.57 -5.78
CA ASP A 167 -2.62 18.74 -5.20
C ASP A 167 -2.32 17.51 -4.37
N LEU A 168 -1.37 16.69 -4.79
CA LEU A 168 -0.97 15.48 -4.08
C LEU A 168 0.53 15.51 -3.85
N ARG A 169 0.95 15.30 -2.61
CA ARG A 169 2.36 15.23 -2.22
C ARG A 169 2.63 13.87 -1.62
N LEU A 170 3.63 13.20 -2.16
CA LEU A 170 4.13 11.92 -1.73
C LEU A 170 5.57 12.09 -1.27
N ASN A 171 5.86 11.70 -0.04
CA ASN A 171 7.19 11.67 0.56
C ASN A 171 7.46 10.28 1.10
N GLY A 172 8.69 9.78 0.99
CA GLY A 172 8.99 8.45 1.49
C GLY A 172 10.02 7.69 0.66
N GLN A 173 10.23 6.43 1.04
CA GLN A 173 11.10 5.49 0.36
C GLN A 173 10.37 4.16 0.14
N ALA A 174 10.72 3.48 -0.95
CA ALA A 174 10.17 2.20 -1.33
C ALA A 174 11.32 1.31 -1.83
N ASP A 175 11.70 0.30 -1.06
CA ASP A 175 12.69 -0.69 -1.45
C ASP A 175 11.98 -1.98 -1.87
N ILE A 176 12.17 -2.39 -3.12
CA ILE A 176 11.54 -3.60 -3.67
C ILE A 176 12.63 -4.57 -4.08
N ASN A 177 12.69 -5.72 -3.40
CA ASN A 177 13.60 -6.81 -3.67
C ASN A 177 12.82 -7.98 -4.30
N ALA A 178 12.89 -8.09 -5.62
CA ALA A 178 12.29 -9.18 -6.38
C ALA A 178 13.37 -10.11 -6.94
N GLY A 179 13.16 -11.42 -6.82
CA GLY A 179 14.03 -12.43 -7.40
C GLY A 179 13.41 -13.81 -7.32
N PHE A 180 14.17 -14.85 -7.67
CA PHE A 180 13.74 -16.24 -7.57
C PHE A 180 14.73 -17.03 -6.71
N LYS A 181 14.22 -17.95 -5.90
CA LYS A 181 15.01 -18.89 -5.10
C LYS A 181 14.89 -20.26 -5.73
N TYR A 182 15.96 -20.69 -6.37
CA TYR A 182 16.11 -22.07 -6.83
C TYR A 182 16.74 -22.91 -5.72
N ARG A 183 16.13 -24.04 -5.39
CA ARG A 183 16.70 -25.04 -4.46
C ARG A 183 16.59 -26.41 -5.09
N LYS A 184 17.67 -27.18 -5.00
CA LYS A 184 17.70 -28.59 -5.37
C LYS A 184 18.05 -29.39 -4.12
N SER A 185 17.28 -30.44 -3.83
CA SER A 185 17.52 -31.30 -2.66
C SER A 185 17.20 -32.75 -3.02
N ASP A 186 18.23 -33.59 -2.99
CA ASP A 186 18.10 -35.00 -3.34
C ASP A 186 17.30 -35.79 -2.27
N GLN A 187 17.27 -35.30 -1.02
CA GLN A 187 16.45 -35.86 0.06
C GLN A 187 14.96 -35.50 -0.07
N GLN A 188 14.63 -34.44 -0.81
CA GLN A 188 13.25 -33.95 -0.98
C GLN A 188 12.50 -34.68 -2.10
N VAL A 189 13.23 -35.32 -3.02
CA VAL A 189 12.69 -36.18 -4.08
C VAL A 189 11.82 -37.29 -3.50
N SER A 190 12.22 -37.85 -2.36
CA SER A 190 11.49 -38.93 -1.68
C SER A 190 10.13 -38.50 -1.09
N VAL A 191 9.88 -37.19 -0.94
CA VAL A 191 8.66 -36.66 -0.32
C VAL A 191 7.76 -35.93 -1.32
N THR A 192 8.33 -35.19 -2.28
CA THR A 192 7.56 -34.32 -3.20
C THR A 192 7.59 -34.79 -4.66
N GLY A 193 8.44 -35.77 -5.00
CA GLY A 193 8.62 -36.26 -6.38
C GLY A 193 9.49 -35.34 -7.26
N ASP A 194 9.59 -34.06 -6.94
CA ASP A 194 10.43 -33.08 -7.63
C ASP A 194 11.72 -32.78 -6.86
N ALA A 195 12.87 -32.94 -7.53
CA ALA A 195 14.19 -32.65 -6.96
C ALA A 195 14.50 -31.16 -6.82
N SER A 196 13.77 -30.32 -7.57
CA SER A 196 14.05 -28.89 -7.67
C SER A 196 12.80 -28.05 -7.45
N GLN A 197 12.92 -27.02 -6.61
CA GLN A 197 11.86 -26.06 -6.31
C GLN A 197 12.31 -24.66 -6.74
N LEU A 198 11.49 -24.00 -7.57
CA LEU A 198 11.65 -22.60 -7.96
C LEU A 198 10.60 -21.75 -7.25
N ASN A 199 11.02 -20.96 -6.26
CA ASN A 199 10.13 -20.09 -5.50
C ASN A 199 10.35 -18.62 -5.87
N PRO A 200 9.34 -17.86 -6.31
CA PRO A 200 9.46 -16.41 -6.37
C PRO A 200 9.74 -15.87 -4.96
N ASN A 201 10.67 -14.93 -4.86
CA ASN A 201 11.02 -14.25 -3.63
C ASN A 201 10.83 -12.76 -3.83
N PHE A 202 9.81 -12.24 -3.16
CA PHE A 202 9.45 -10.84 -3.22
C PHE A 202 9.43 -10.26 -1.81
N LYS A 203 10.19 -9.19 -1.59
CA LYS A 203 10.20 -8.42 -0.36
C LYS A 203 10.03 -6.95 -0.70
N GLN A 204 9.15 -6.27 0.04
CA GLN A 204 8.89 -4.86 -0.11
C GLN A 204 9.06 -4.20 1.26
N ASP A 205 9.89 -3.17 1.30
CA ASP A 205 10.02 -2.29 2.45
C ASP A 205 9.54 -0.91 2.03
N LEU A 206 8.37 -0.53 2.50
CA LEU A 206 7.66 0.67 2.11
C LEU A 206 7.48 1.60 3.31
N ARG A 207 7.88 2.87 3.15
CA ARG A 207 7.67 3.96 4.11
C ARG A 207 7.16 5.18 3.36
N LEU A 208 5.87 5.45 3.42
CA LEU A 208 5.22 6.51 2.66
C LEU A 208 4.42 7.45 3.55
N GLY A 209 4.58 8.74 3.30
CA GLY A 209 3.65 9.80 3.67
C GLY A 209 2.98 10.34 2.41
N ILE A 210 1.65 10.38 2.38
CA ILE A 210 0.85 10.97 1.31
C ILE A 210 -0.01 12.06 1.94
N THR A 211 0.07 13.27 1.43
CA THR A 211 -0.81 14.37 1.84
C THR A 211 -1.27 15.13 0.62
N GLY A 212 -2.57 15.40 0.52
CA GLY A 212 -3.10 16.11 -0.62
C GLY A 212 -4.57 16.49 -0.49
N THR A 213 -5.03 17.25 -1.48
CA THR A 213 -6.40 17.69 -1.63
C THR A 213 -6.87 17.45 -3.06
N ILE A 214 -8.06 16.86 -3.19
CA ILE A 214 -8.79 16.70 -4.45
C ILE A 214 -9.97 17.68 -4.40
N GLY A 215 -9.88 18.69 -5.25
CA GLY A 215 -10.72 19.88 -5.21
C GLY A 215 -10.60 20.61 -3.89
N ASP A 216 -11.73 21.02 -3.34
CA ASP A 216 -11.88 21.63 -2.02
C ASP A 216 -12.57 20.72 -1.00
N LYS A 217 -13.13 19.59 -1.46
CA LYS A 217 -13.93 18.70 -0.62
C LYS A 217 -13.17 17.50 -0.07
N LEU A 218 -12.21 16.93 -0.79
CA LEU A 218 -11.54 15.71 -0.34
C LEU A 218 -10.10 15.99 0.10
N LYS A 219 -9.79 15.67 1.36
CA LYS A 219 -8.46 15.72 1.98
C LYS A 219 -7.94 14.31 2.20
N ILE A 220 -6.71 14.07 1.80
CA ILE A 220 -6.02 12.78 1.89
C ILE A 220 -4.83 12.97 2.82
N ASN A 221 -4.70 12.11 3.82
CA ASN A 221 -3.52 11.98 4.65
C ASN A 221 -3.28 10.49 4.90
N VAL A 222 -2.13 9.98 4.48
CA VAL A 222 -1.76 8.56 4.63
C VAL A 222 -0.33 8.51 5.14
N ASP A 223 -0.10 7.78 6.21
CA ASP A 223 1.22 7.43 6.73
C ASP A 223 1.29 5.90 6.84
N TRP A 224 2.22 5.28 6.14
CA TRP A 224 2.30 3.83 6.02
C TRP A 224 3.76 3.34 6.09
N ASP A 225 4.05 2.50 7.08
CA ASP A 225 5.30 1.76 7.21
C ASP A 225 5.02 0.24 7.30
N THR A 226 5.49 -0.50 6.30
CA THR A 226 5.44 -1.99 6.28
C THR A 226 6.26 -2.66 7.38
N LYS A 227 7.21 -1.93 8.00
CA LYS A 227 8.05 -2.40 9.11
C LYS A 227 7.55 -1.87 10.46
N SER A 228 6.36 -1.28 10.52
CA SER A 228 5.78 -0.88 11.80
C SER A 228 5.65 -2.08 12.73
N GLN A 229 6.01 -1.88 14.01
CA GLN A 229 5.85 -2.89 15.06
C GLN A 229 4.38 -3.07 15.47
N PHE A 230 3.56 -2.04 15.25
CA PHE A 230 2.16 -2.03 15.66
C PHE A 230 1.25 -1.46 14.56
N ASP A 231 0.11 -2.10 14.33
CA ASP A 231 -0.80 -1.74 13.24
C ASP A 231 -1.36 -0.32 13.38
N TYR A 232 -1.61 0.16 14.61
CA TYR A 232 -2.13 1.50 14.89
C TYR A 232 -1.21 2.65 14.44
N GLN A 233 0.07 2.38 14.14
CA GLN A 233 0.99 3.41 13.65
C GLN A 233 0.73 3.71 12.17
N ASN A 234 0.20 2.75 11.42
CA ASN A 234 -0.19 2.96 10.03
C ASN A 234 -1.53 3.70 10.01
N GLN A 235 -1.52 4.92 9.47
CA GLN A 235 -2.66 5.81 9.46
C GLN A 235 -3.12 6.09 8.04
N VAL A 236 -4.38 5.83 7.76
CA VAL A 236 -5.05 6.18 6.52
C VAL A 236 -6.22 7.08 6.88
N LYS A 237 -6.23 8.32 6.39
CA LYS A 237 -7.32 9.26 6.66
C LYS A 237 -7.74 9.97 5.39
N LEU A 238 -8.93 9.61 4.92
CA LEU A 238 -9.60 10.25 3.80
C LEU A 238 -10.79 11.04 4.37
N ASN A 239 -10.82 12.35 4.20
CA ASN A 239 -11.94 13.18 4.68
C ASN A 239 -12.56 13.92 3.51
N TYR A 240 -13.80 13.59 3.21
CA TYR A 240 -14.68 14.38 2.37
C TYR A 240 -15.47 15.36 3.25
N SER A 241 -15.54 16.62 2.84
CA SER A 241 -16.36 17.66 3.46
C SER A 241 -17.28 18.24 2.39
N GLY A 242 -18.59 18.11 2.62
CA GLY A 242 -19.62 18.76 1.81
C GLY A 242 -19.67 20.27 2.05
N TYR A 243 -20.45 20.97 1.25
CA TYR A 243 -20.79 22.38 1.51
C TYR A 243 -21.92 22.48 2.55
N GLU A 244 -22.13 23.68 3.10
CA GLU A 244 -23.15 23.92 4.14
C GLU A 244 -24.55 23.49 3.70
N ASP A 245 -24.86 23.65 2.42
CA ASP A 245 -26.17 23.36 1.81
C ASP A 245 -26.38 21.85 1.51
N GLU A 246 -25.37 21.01 1.70
CA GLU A 246 -25.42 19.58 1.38
C GLU A 246 -25.91 18.74 2.57
N ILE A 247 -26.80 17.77 2.32
CA ILE A 247 -27.25 16.85 3.37
C ILE A 247 -26.06 16.02 3.92
N LEU A 248 -25.14 15.64 3.05
CA LEU A 248 -23.92 14.93 3.43
C LEU A 248 -22.85 15.94 3.85
N GLN A 249 -22.63 16.09 5.14
CA GLN A 249 -21.70 17.06 5.71
C GLN A 249 -20.27 16.54 5.67
N SER A 250 -20.05 15.28 6.07
CA SER A 250 -18.72 14.69 6.04
C SER A 250 -18.73 13.18 5.78
N VAL A 251 -17.68 12.70 5.12
CA VAL A 251 -17.37 11.25 5.04
C VAL A 251 -15.89 11.08 5.37
N ALA A 252 -15.60 10.33 6.43
CA ALA A 252 -14.26 9.92 6.78
C ALA A 252 -14.07 8.43 6.46
N ALA A 253 -12.91 8.05 5.92
CA ALA A 253 -12.55 6.66 5.69
C ALA A 253 -11.11 6.36 6.12
N GLY A 254 -10.88 5.12 6.59
CA GLY A 254 -9.65 4.66 7.20
C GLY A 254 -9.74 4.76 8.73
N ASN A 255 -8.75 5.37 9.39
CA ASN A 255 -8.75 5.59 10.83
C ASN A 255 -9.77 6.68 11.19
N VAL A 256 -10.87 6.23 11.81
CA VAL A 256 -11.98 7.05 12.27
C VAL A 256 -12.19 6.87 13.77
N SER A 257 -12.89 7.80 14.37
CA SER A 257 -13.37 7.69 15.74
C SER A 257 -14.82 8.17 15.82
N MET A 258 -15.55 7.60 16.76
CA MET A 258 -16.90 8.00 17.08
C MET A 258 -16.94 8.45 18.54
N GLN A 259 -17.41 9.66 18.76
CA GLN A 259 -17.73 10.15 20.09
C GLN A 259 -19.25 10.25 20.18
N THR A 260 -19.80 9.77 21.27
CA THR A 260 -21.23 9.80 21.57
C THR A 260 -21.46 10.72 22.77
N PRO A 261 -22.50 11.55 22.76
CA PRO A 261 -22.82 12.41 23.90
C PRO A 261 -23.38 11.64 25.11
N SER A 262 -23.69 10.34 24.94
CA SER A 262 -24.22 9.48 25.99
C SER A 262 -23.10 9.00 26.92
N GLN A 263 -23.33 9.04 28.23
CA GLN A 263 -22.42 8.46 29.22
C GLN A 263 -22.55 6.93 29.31
N LEU A 264 -23.66 6.36 28.83
CA LEU A 264 -23.95 4.92 28.91
C LEU A 264 -23.42 4.14 27.70
N ILE A 265 -23.34 4.80 26.55
CA ILE A 265 -22.83 4.21 25.32
C ILE A 265 -21.56 4.96 25.00
N SER A 266 -20.41 4.37 25.31
CA SER A 266 -19.11 4.91 24.93
C SER A 266 -18.89 4.75 23.43
N GLY A 267 -18.49 5.83 22.76
CA GLY A 267 -18.13 5.78 21.35
C GLY A 267 -16.79 5.06 21.15
N GLY A 268 -16.64 4.36 20.02
CA GLY A 268 -15.41 3.65 19.69
C GLY A 268 -14.28 4.60 19.28
N GLN A 269 -13.09 4.38 19.84
CA GLN A 269 -11.84 5.02 19.42
C GLN A 269 -11.00 4.04 18.61
N SER A 270 -10.08 4.55 17.78
CA SER A 270 -9.15 3.74 16.98
C SER A 270 -9.87 2.69 16.11
N LEU A 271 -10.82 3.17 15.31
CA LEU A 271 -11.61 2.33 14.41
C LEU A 271 -11.06 2.45 12.99
N PHE A 272 -10.96 1.34 12.26
CA PHE A 272 -10.67 1.34 10.83
C PHE A 272 -11.96 1.08 10.05
N GLY A 273 -12.44 2.06 9.30
CA GLY A 273 -13.72 1.95 8.59
C GLY A 273 -14.17 3.22 7.89
N ILE A 274 -15.49 3.35 7.71
CA ILE A 274 -16.14 4.48 7.07
C ILE A 274 -17.10 5.12 8.07
N LYS A 275 -17.00 6.44 8.23
CA LYS A 275 -17.91 7.27 9.02
C LYS A 275 -18.54 8.31 8.11
N SER A 276 -19.87 8.44 8.15
CA SER A 276 -20.61 9.43 7.38
C SER A 276 -21.50 10.24 8.30
N GLU A 277 -21.48 11.56 8.14
CA GLU A 277 -22.28 12.52 8.90
C GLU A 277 -23.24 13.24 7.96
N PHE A 278 -24.52 13.17 8.31
CA PHE A 278 -25.62 13.79 7.57
C PHE A 278 -26.34 14.80 8.44
N GLN A 279 -26.70 15.94 7.88
CA GLN A 279 -27.49 16.98 8.53
C GLN A 279 -28.73 17.29 7.69
N ILE A 280 -29.91 17.07 8.29
CA ILE A 280 -31.21 17.32 7.67
C ILE A 280 -31.96 18.32 8.56
N GLY A 281 -31.80 19.61 8.26
CA GLY A 281 -32.31 20.68 9.12
C GLY A 281 -31.66 20.62 10.51
N ASN A 282 -32.46 20.28 11.53
CA ASN A 282 -32.03 20.13 12.92
C ASN A 282 -31.68 18.68 13.30
N LEU A 283 -31.83 17.72 12.39
CA LEU A 283 -31.50 16.31 12.62
C LEU A 283 -30.07 16.01 12.17
N ASN A 284 -29.23 15.55 13.10
CA ASN A 284 -27.88 15.05 12.82
C ASN A 284 -27.86 13.53 12.90
N LEU A 285 -27.53 12.88 11.78
CA LEU A 285 -27.37 11.43 11.70
C LEU A 285 -25.90 11.11 11.43
N THR A 286 -25.27 10.40 12.36
CA THR A 286 -23.91 9.87 12.19
C THR A 286 -23.97 8.36 12.04
N THR A 287 -23.42 7.84 10.95
CA THR A 287 -23.35 6.41 10.65
C THR A 287 -21.91 5.98 10.59
N ILE A 288 -21.58 4.85 11.21
CA ILE A 288 -20.24 4.27 11.18
C ILE A 288 -20.30 2.77 10.88
N ALA A 289 -19.43 2.31 9.99
CA ALA A 289 -19.18 0.90 9.73
C ALA A 289 -17.67 0.68 9.78
N SER A 290 -17.20 -0.03 10.81
CA SER A 290 -15.77 -0.13 11.10
C SER A 290 -15.39 -1.40 11.84
N GLN A 291 -14.13 -1.79 11.69
CA GLN A 291 -13.47 -2.79 12.52
C GLN A 291 -12.66 -2.09 13.62
N GLN A 292 -12.76 -2.56 14.85
CA GLN A 292 -11.98 -2.04 15.97
C GLN A 292 -10.59 -2.68 15.97
N GLU A 293 -9.54 -1.86 15.85
CA GLU A 293 -8.15 -2.32 15.84
C GLU A 293 -7.49 -2.28 17.22
N GLY A 294 -8.08 -1.56 18.19
CA GLY A 294 -7.52 -1.39 19.53
C GLY A 294 -8.29 -2.11 20.63
N GLN A 295 -7.58 -2.70 21.60
CA GLN A 295 -8.17 -3.22 22.83
C GLN A 295 -8.26 -2.12 23.89
N SER A 296 -9.46 -1.88 24.43
CA SER A 296 -9.64 -0.94 25.53
C SER A 296 -9.21 -1.61 26.84
N ASN A 297 -8.22 -1.03 27.52
CA ASN A 297 -7.81 -1.46 28.85
C ASN A 297 -8.26 -0.43 29.87
N THR A 298 -9.16 -0.82 30.77
CA THR A 298 -9.60 0.02 31.89
C THR A 298 -8.69 -0.22 33.09
N LEU A 299 -7.94 0.80 33.49
CA LEU A 299 -7.16 0.77 34.73
C LEU A 299 -7.96 1.49 35.82
N SER A 300 -8.39 0.76 36.85
CA SER A 300 -8.96 1.38 38.05
C SER A 300 -7.84 1.76 39.01
N ILE A 301 -7.68 3.05 39.29
CA ILE A 301 -6.71 3.58 40.25
C ILE A 301 -7.51 4.12 41.44
N GLU A 302 -7.43 3.43 42.57
CA GLU A 302 -8.04 3.87 43.82
C GLU A 302 -6.95 4.30 44.82
N GLY A 303 -7.05 5.51 45.35
CA GLY A 303 -6.17 5.97 46.45
C GLY A 303 -4.70 6.15 46.09
N GLY A 304 -4.36 6.32 44.80
CA GLY A 304 -2.98 6.59 44.34
C GLY A 304 -2.07 5.37 44.22
N SER A 305 -2.60 4.15 44.41
CA SER A 305 -1.88 2.90 44.17
C SER A 305 -2.56 2.11 43.06
N GLN A 306 -1.77 1.53 42.17
CA GLN A 306 -2.26 0.53 41.22
C GLN A 306 -2.61 -0.75 41.99
N LYS A 307 -3.87 -1.16 41.97
CA LYS A 307 -4.29 -2.48 42.46
C LYS A 307 -4.24 -3.49 41.32
N THR A 308 -3.60 -4.63 41.53
CA THR A 308 -3.67 -5.78 40.61
C THR A 308 -4.42 -6.88 41.33
N GLU A 309 -5.61 -7.20 40.84
CA GLU A 309 -6.33 -8.38 41.31
C GLU A 309 -5.60 -9.63 40.81
N PHE A 310 -5.41 -10.60 41.69
CA PHE A 310 -4.93 -11.92 41.34
C PHE A 310 -5.92 -12.93 41.90
N ASP A 311 -6.24 -13.94 41.11
CA ASP A 311 -7.00 -15.11 41.53
C ASP A 311 -6.01 -16.23 41.82
N LEU A 312 -6.02 -16.77 43.04
CA LEU A 312 -5.15 -17.87 43.46
C LEU A 312 -6.03 -19.02 43.94
N LYS A 313 -6.07 -20.11 43.16
CA LYS A 313 -6.84 -21.29 43.55
C LYS A 313 -6.02 -22.14 44.52
N PRO A 314 -6.69 -22.95 45.38
CA PRO A 314 -5.99 -23.91 46.24
C PRO A 314 -5.10 -24.91 45.49
N THR A 315 -5.39 -25.14 44.19
CA THR A 315 -4.60 -25.99 43.30
C THR A 315 -3.40 -25.30 42.67
N ASP A 316 -3.35 -23.97 42.69
CA ASP A 316 -2.31 -23.17 42.05
C ASP A 316 -1.08 -23.03 42.96
N TYR A 317 -0.61 -24.17 43.49
CA TYR A 317 0.60 -24.22 44.29
C TYR A 317 1.84 -24.25 43.38
N ASP A 318 2.93 -23.65 43.84
CA ASP A 318 4.21 -23.65 43.13
C ASP A 318 4.83 -25.07 43.17
N ALA A 319 4.54 -25.88 42.15
CA ALA A 319 5.07 -27.23 42.02
C ALA A 319 6.60 -27.23 41.81
N ASN A 320 7.28 -28.19 42.45
CA ASN A 320 8.72 -28.42 42.29
C ASN A 320 9.61 -27.19 42.52
N ARG A 321 9.16 -26.25 43.38
CA ARG A 321 9.89 -25.02 43.68
C ARG A 321 10.32 -24.94 45.14
N HIS A 322 9.48 -25.42 46.05
CA HIS A 322 9.72 -25.39 47.48
C HIS A 322 9.83 -26.83 48.00
N TYR A 323 10.93 -27.12 48.70
CA TYR A 323 11.25 -28.45 49.21
C TYR A 323 11.57 -28.37 50.70
N PHE A 324 11.08 -29.35 51.47
CA PHE A 324 11.56 -29.55 52.83
C PHE A 324 12.94 -30.19 52.80
N LEU A 325 13.86 -29.73 53.66
CA LEU A 325 15.22 -30.28 53.77
C LEU A 325 15.25 -31.70 54.36
N GLY A 326 14.18 -32.12 55.03
CA GLY A 326 14.06 -33.45 55.61
C GLY A 326 12.77 -33.64 56.39
N TYR A 327 12.57 -34.85 56.92
CA TYR A 327 11.36 -35.21 57.68
C TYR A 327 11.17 -34.38 58.94
N TYR A 328 12.26 -33.99 59.63
CA TYR A 328 12.20 -33.10 60.80
C TYR A 328 11.45 -31.80 60.48
N PHE A 329 11.88 -31.10 59.42
CA PHE A 329 11.27 -29.83 59.00
C PHE A 329 9.83 -30.01 58.53
N ARG A 330 9.54 -31.08 57.78
CA ARG A 330 8.18 -31.36 57.28
C ARG A 330 7.20 -31.63 58.43
N ASN A 331 7.59 -32.45 59.41
CA ASN A 331 6.71 -32.87 60.49
C ASN A 331 6.52 -31.75 61.54
N ASN A 332 7.50 -30.87 61.69
CA ASN A 332 7.44 -29.76 62.63
C ASN A 332 6.90 -28.45 62.01
N TRP A 333 6.74 -28.35 60.68
CA TRP A 333 6.39 -27.11 59.98
C TRP A 333 5.17 -26.39 60.56
N ASN A 334 4.04 -27.10 60.70
CA ASN A 334 2.79 -26.52 61.19
C ASN A 334 2.89 -26.06 62.65
N ARG A 335 3.58 -26.84 63.50
CA ARG A 335 3.77 -26.53 64.93
C ARG A 335 4.76 -25.38 65.14
N ALA A 336 5.79 -25.29 64.31
CA ALA A 336 6.78 -24.21 64.33
C ALA A 336 6.17 -22.85 63.94
N HIS A 337 5.10 -22.85 63.13
CA HIS A 337 4.41 -21.65 62.63
C HIS A 337 3.05 -21.39 63.28
N GLU A 338 2.74 -22.04 64.41
CA GLU A 338 1.49 -21.80 65.16
C GLU A 338 1.39 -20.34 65.63
N ASP A 339 2.53 -19.74 65.98
CA ASP A 339 2.70 -18.30 66.17
C ASP A 339 3.54 -17.74 65.00
N PRO A 340 2.92 -17.06 64.02
CA PRO A 340 3.63 -16.54 62.85
C PRO A 340 4.72 -15.52 63.19
N THR A 341 4.67 -14.92 64.38
CA THR A 341 5.64 -13.90 64.80
C THR A 341 6.90 -14.48 65.42
N THR A 342 6.85 -15.73 65.90
CA THR A 342 7.96 -16.38 66.60
C THR A 342 8.11 -17.85 66.16
N ILE A 343 9.07 -18.12 65.30
CA ILE A 343 9.39 -19.49 64.85
C ILE A 343 10.08 -20.24 65.99
N ARG A 344 9.57 -21.43 66.31
CA ARG A 344 10.13 -22.31 67.36
C ARG A 344 10.79 -23.54 66.76
N THR A 345 11.91 -23.95 67.34
CA THR A 345 12.56 -25.24 67.06
C THR A 345 12.26 -26.23 68.18
N PHE A 346 12.42 -27.52 67.86
CA PHE A 346 12.07 -28.63 68.76
C PHE A 346 13.21 -29.65 68.81
N ASP A 347 13.19 -30.50 69.83
CA ASP A 347 14.05 -31.68 69.94
C ASP A 347 15.56 -31.35 69.93
N GLY A 348 15.94 -30.21 70.51
CA GLY A 348 17.35 -29.79 70.65
C GLY A 348 18.00 -29.31 69.35
N PHE A 349 17.22 -29.07 68.30
CA PHE A 349 17.68 -28.43 67.08
C PHE A 349 17.69 -26.91 67.27
N ASP A 350 18.82 -26.25 67.01
CA ASP A 350 18.94 -24.79 67.14
C ASP A 350 18.96 -24.10 65.77
N GLU A 351 19.93 -24.41 64.91
CA GLU A 351 20.09 -23.74 63.62
C GLU A 351 20.65 -24.65 62.50
N ILE A 352 20.45 -24.23 61.25
CA ILE A 352 21.10 -24.82 60.07
C ILE A 352 22.35 -24.00 59.77
N THR A 353 23.53 -24.62 59.83
CA THR A 353 24.80 -23.94 59.56
C THR A 353 25.17 -23.92 58.07
N GLU A 354 24.84 -24.97 57.32
CA GLU A 354 25.22 -25.12 55.91
C GLU A 354 24.19 -25.94 55.12
N ILE A 355 23.97 -25.57 53.86
CA ILE A 355 23.09 -26.28 52.92
C ILE A 355 23.79 -26.36 51.56
N GLU A 356 24.04 -27.58 51.09
CA GLU A 356 24.50 -27.84 49.73
C GLU A 356 23.38 -28.45 48.87
N VAL A 357 23.21 -27.96 47.64
CA VAL A 357 22.17 -28.46 46.71
C VAL A 357 22.80 -28.81 45.37
N TRP A 358 22.60 -30.06 44.95
CA TRP A 358 23.10 -30.58 43.68
C TRP A 358 21.93 -30.83 42.72
N LYS A 359 22.02 -30.34 41.48
CA LYS A 359 20.99 -30.58 40.44
C LYS A 359 21.63 -31.11 39.15
N VAL A 360 20.94 -32.03 38.50
CA VAL A 360 21.31 -32.47 37.15
C VAL A 360 20.88 -31.39 36.16
N THR A 361 21.72 -31.12 35.16
CA THR A 361 21.42 -30.16 34.08
C THR A 361 21.23 -30.96 32.79
N ASP A 362 20.10 -30.79 32.11
CA ASP A 362 19.88 -31.40 30.80
C ASP A 362 20.86 -30.77 29.78
N GLN A 363 21.53 -31.61 28.98
CA GLN A 363 22.46 -31.18 27.92
C GLN A 363 21.75 -30.73 26.66
#